data_AF-E4Z767-F1
#
_entry.id   AF-E4Z767-F1
#
_cell.length_a   1.000
_cell.length_b   1.000
_cell.length_c   1.000
_cell.angle_alpha   90.00
_cell.angle_beta   90.00
_cell.angle_gamma   90.00
#
_symmetry.space_group_name_H-M   'P 1'
#
loop_
_entity.id
_entity.type
_entity.pdbx_description
1 polymer ?
#
loop_
_entity_poly.entity_id
_entity_poly.type
_entity_poly.pdbx_seq_one_letter_code
_entity_poly.pdbx_strand_id
1 'polypeptide(L)'
;MMIKIIAILALSSGIIASPFSRGNMCDRKKSEILRGIRRKDKQTIENFKINEEGEPERICGEGYEYKKDIIFCFDVCALKVGDTCLRSIEAGKDLCADDLECVSDDYDSHLPLTCQSL
;
A
#
# COMPACT_ATOMS: atom_id res chain seq x y z
N MET A 1 48.36 -32.35 -18.82
CA MET A 1 47.08 -32.55 -18.10
C MET A 1 46.29 -31.25 -18.18
N MET A 2 45.26 -31.22 -19.03
CA MET A 2 44.39 -30.06 -19.26
C MET A 2 43.14 -30.20 -18.40
N ILE A 3 42.92 -29.25 -17.49
CA ILE A 3 41.68 -29.14 -16.71
C ILE A 3 40.66 -28.43 -17.60
N LYS A 4 39.78 -29.21 -18.24
CA LYS A 4 38.55 -28.71 -18.87
C LYS A 4 37.49 -28.59 -17.77
N ILE A 5 37.35 -27.42 -17.17
CA ILE A 5 36.15 -27.10 -16.39
C ILE A 5 35.08 -26.66 -17.39
N ILE A 6 34.21 -27.60 -17.71
CA ILE A 6 32.98 -27.38 -18.46
C ILE A 6 32.01 -26.69 -17.49
N ALA A 7 32.01 -25.35 -17.52
CA ALA A 7 30.98 -24.55 -16.87
C ALA A 7 29.73 -24.57 -17.76
N ILE A 8 28.83 -25.51 -17.50
CA ILE A 8 27.49 -25.56 -18.09
C ILE A 8 26.48 -25.55 -16.94
N LEU A 9 25.45 -24.72 -17.10
CA LEU A 9 24.18 -24.63 -16.37
C LEU A 9 24.12 -23.67 -15.17
N ALA A 10 23.64 -22.45 -15.43
CA ALA A 10 22.41 -21.93 -14.81
C ALA A 10 22.19 -20.46 -15.22
N LEU A 11 21.80 -20.22 -16.48
CA LEU A 11 21.25 -18.94 -16.94
C LEU A 11 19.81 -19.11 -17.47
N SER A 12 19.12 -20.12 -16.96
CA SER A 12 17.69 -20.31 -17.17
C SER A 12 16.97 -20.00 -15.87
N SER A 13 15.94 -19.15 -15.97
CA SER A 13 14.93 -18.84 -14.94
C SER A 13 15.41 -17.99 -13.76
N GLY A 14 15.33 -16.67 -13.95
CA GLY A 14 15.48 -15.72 -12.86
C GLY A 14 15.16 -14.31 -13.32
N ILE A 15 13.95 -14.04 -13.82
CA ILE A 15 13.38 -12.69 -13.67
C ILE A 15 13.12 -12.55 -12.17
N ILE A 16 14.19 -12.30 -11.41
CA ILE A 16 14.11 -11.76 -10.07
C ILE A 16 13.55 -10.37 -10.32
N ALA A 17 12.24 -10.19 -10.12
CA ALA A 17 11.64 -8.88 -10.06
C ALA A 17 12.52 -8.06 -9.11
N SER A 18 13.22 -7.06 -9.66
CA SER A 18 14.23 -6.37 -8.88
C SER A 18 13.55 -5.71 -7.69
N PRO A 19 14.10 -5.79 -6.47
CA PRO A 19 13.59 -5.04 -5.32
C PRO A 19 13.68 -3.52 -5.53
N PHE A 20 14.30 -3.08 -6.64
CA PHE A 20 14.51 -1.69 -7.01
C PHE A 20 13.23 -0.97 -7.47
N SER A 21 12.18 -1.69 -7.92
CA SER A 21 10.94 -1.05 -8.37
C SER A 21 10.00 -0.69 -7.22
N ARG A 22 9.96 -1.49 -6.15
CA ARG A 22 9.07 -1.28 -4.99
C ARG A 22 9.55 -0.15 -4.07
N GLY A 23 10.85 -0.09 -3.79
CA GLY A 23 11.43 0.99 -2.97
C GLY A 23 11.13 2.39 -3.52
N ASN A 24 11.22 2.55 -4.84
CA ASN A 24 10.99 3.84 -5.49
C ASN A 24 9.54 4.37 -5.31
N MET A 25 8.53 3.50 -5.33
CA MET A 25 7.13 3.94 -5.16
C MET A 25 6.82 4.33 -3.71
N CYS A 26 7.27 3.52 -2.74
CA CYS A 26 7.13 3.84 -1.31
C CYS A 26 7.83 5.15 -0.97
N ASP A 27 9.11 5.29 -1.37
CA ASP A 27 9.91 6.48 -1.08
C ASP A 27 9.32 7.73 -1.72
N ARG A 28 8.81 7.62 -2.96
CA ARG A 28 8.18 8.74 -3.66
C ARG A 28 6.94 9.20 -2.92
N LYS A 29 6.03 8.29 -2.56
CA LYS A 29 4.80 8.67 -1.85
C LYS A 29 5.10 9.23 -0.46
N LYS A 30 6.01 8.59 0.27
CA LYS A 30 6.48 9.07 1.58
C LYS A 30 7.01 10.50 1.47
N SER A 31 7.83 10.77 0.46
CA SER A 31 8.35 12.11 0.18
C SER A 31 7.25 13.12 -0.19
N GLU A 32 6.27 12.72 -0.99
CA GLU A 32 5.09 13.55 -1.33
C GLU A 32 4.31 13.95 -0.06
N ILE A 33 3.99 12.99 0.81
CA ILE A 33 3.26 13.25 2.06
C ILE A 33 4.08 14.14 3.00
N LEU A 34 5.36 13.83 3.22
CA LEU A 34 6.24 14.64 4.07
C LEU A 34 6.36 16.08 3.55
N ARG A 35 6.43 16.28 2.23
CA ARG A 35 6.43 17.61 1.62
C ARG A 35 5.09 18.32 1.84
N GLY A 36 3.97 17.61 1.68
CA GLY A 36 2.63 18.14 1.96
C GLY A 36 2.49 18.63 3.40
N ILE A 37 2.92 17.82 4.37
CA ILE A 37 2.93 18.20 5.80
C ILE A 37 3.79 19.45 6.03
N ARG A 38 5.03 19.47 5.52
CA ARG A 38 5.94 20.63 5.68
C ARG A 38 5.38 21.91 5.04
N ARG A 39 4.67 21.77 3.91
CA ARG A 39 4.01 22.88 3.20
C ARG A 39 2.67 23.27 3.82
N LYS A 40 2.21 22.57 4.86
CA LYS A 40 0.89 22.73 5.48
C LYS A 40 -0.23 22.60 4.46
N ASP A 41 -0.08 21.66 3.53
CA ASP A 41 -1.14 21.28 2.60
C ASP A 41 -2.33 20.74 3.37
N LYS A 42 -3.49 21.40 3.24
CA LYS A 42 -4.68 21.12 4.05
C LYS A 42 -5.13 19.67 3.94
N GLN A 43 -5.20 19.14 2.72
CA GLN A 43 -5.63 17.76 2.49
C GLN A 43 -4.65 16.77 3.12
N THR A 44 -3.35 17.03 3.03
CA THR A 44 -2.33 16.14 3.60
C THR A 44 -2.37 16.15 5.12
N ILE A 45 -2.42 17.32 5.78
CA ILE A 45 -2.37 17.41 7.25
C ILE A 45 -3.65 16.93 7.94
N GLU A 46 -4.81 17.02 7.25
CA GLU A 46 -6.06 16.45 7.75
C GLU A 46 -6.03 14.92 7.72
N ASN A 47 -5.19 14.35 6.87
CA ASN A 47 -5.18 12.92 6.62
C ASN A 47 -3.95 12.20 7.19
N PHE A 48 -2.82 12.87 7.33
CA PHE A 48 -1.56 12.26 7.71
C PHE A 48 -0.87 13.05 8.81
N LYS A 49 -0.20 12.33 9.69
CA LYS A 49 0.71 12.85 10.70
C LYS A 49 2.08 12.17 10.56
N ILE A 50 3.05 12.64 11.33
CA ILE A 50 4.36 11.98 11.46
C ILE A 50 4.33 11.19 12.77
N ASN A 51 4.63 9.89 12.71
CA ASN A 51 4.70 9.02 13.88
C ASN A 51 6.01 9.24 14.67
N GLU A 52 6.20 8.49 15.75
CA GLU A 52 7.38 8.61 16.63
C GLU A 52 8.70 8.27 15.92
N GLU A 53 8.64 7.48 14.84
CA GLU A 53 9.78 7.06 14.03
C GLU A 53 10.13 8.09 12.93
N GLY A 54 9.36 9.18 12.82
CA GLY A 54 9.56 10.18 11.78
C GLY A 54 8.93 9.80 10.43
N GLU A 55 8.06 8.79 10.41
CA GLU A 55 7.41 8.28 9.20
C GLU A 55 5.97 8.82 9.06
N PRO A 56 5.46 8.98 7.83
CA PRO A 56 4.05 9.27 7.63
C PRO A 56 3.16 8.15 8.12
N GLU A 57 2.09 8.53 8.82
CA GLU A 57 1.07 7.62 9.34
C GLU A 57 -0.31 8.24 9.09
N ARG A 58 -1.30 7.44 8.66
CA ARG A 58 -2.68 7.93 8.52
C ARG A 58 -3.25 8.37 9.87
N ILE A 59 -4.13 9.35 9.83
CA ILE A 59 -4.99 9.71 10.95
C ILE A 59 -6.27 8.89 10.80
N CYS A 60 -6.44 7.88 11.65
CA CYS A 60 -7.62 7.03 11.66
C CYS A 60 -8.66 7.52 12.66
N GLY A 61 -9.93 7.40 12.28
CA GLY A 61 -11.05 7.74 13.14
C GLY A 61 -11.18 6.80 14.34
N GLU A 62 -12.02 7.17 15.31
CA GLU A 62 -12.24 6.34 16.49
C GLU A 62 -12.74 4.94 16.11
N GLY A 63 -12.11 3.91 16.70
CA GLY A 63 -12.43 2.52 16.44
C GLY A 63 -11.92 1.95 15.12
N TYR A 64 -11.13 2.70 14.33
CA TYR A 64 -10.39 2.15 13.20
C TYR A 64 -8.99 1.72 13.64
N GLU A 65 -8.54 0.58 13.14
CA GLU A 65 -7.20 0.05 13.42
C GLU A 65 -6.22 0.45 12.31
N TYR A 66 -4.92 0.38 12.62
CA TYR A 66 -3.86 0.55 11.65
C TYR A 66 -3.61 -0.76 10.90
N LYS A 67 -3.50 -0.65 9.58
CA LYS A 67 -3.11 -1.74 8.69
C LYS A 67 -1.91 -1.31 7.87
N LYS A 68 -0.92 -2.19 7.77
CA LYS A 68 0.28 -1.91 6.98
C LYS A 68 -0.04 -2.03 5.49
N ASP A 69 0.13 -0.93 4.77
CA ASP A 69 0.05 -0.96 3.31
C ASP A 69 1.35 -1.59 2.77
N ILE A 70 1.28 -2.87 2.38
CA ILE A 70 2.45 -3.63 1.90
C ILE A 70 3.02 -3.03 0.60
N ILE A 71 2.19 -2.33 -0.18
CA ILE A 71 2.61 -1.74 -1.46
C ILE A 71 3.25 -0.38 -1.25
N PHE A 72 2.80 0.38 -0.26
CA PHE A 72 3.25 1.75 -0.05
C PHE A 72 4.06 1.98 1.23
N CYS A 73 4.27 0.93 2.02
CA CYS A 73 5.23 0.83 3.11
C CYS A 73 4.95 1.71 4.35
N PHE A 74 3.72 2.18 4.54
CA PHE A 74 3.32 2.94 5.74
C PHE A 74 1.92 2.53 6.20
N ASP A 75 1.54 2.96 7.39
CA ASP A 75 0.28 2.55 8.02
C ASP A 75 -0.90 3.37 7.54
N VAL A 76 -1.96 2.67 7.16
CA VAL A 76 -3.25 3.18 6.70
C VAL A 76 -4.38 2.68 7.60
N CYS A 77 -5.60 3.19 7.42
CA CYS A 77 -6.73 2.73 8.24
C CYS A 77 -7.33 1.43 7.69
N ALA A 78 -7.63 0.49 8.58
CA ALA A 78 -8.36 -0.73 8.29
C ALA A 78 -9.87 -0.44 8.19
N LEU A 79 -10.41 -0.41 6.97
CA LEU A 79 -11.82 -0.20 6.68
C LEU A 79 -12.67 -1.37 7.15
N LYS A 80 -13.87 -1.07 7.65
CA LYS A 80 -14.84 -2.03 8.21
C LYS A 80 -15.88 -2.43 7.17
N VAL A 81 -16.71 -3.41 7.52
CA VAL A 81 -17.83 -3.84 6.69
C VAL A 81 -18.73 -2.64 6.33
N GLY A 82 -19.03 -2.51 5.03
CA GLY A 82 -19.88 -1.44 4.50
C GLY A 82 -19.15 -0.12 4.21
N ASP A 83 -17.90 0.05 4.66
CA ASP A 83 -17.12 1.23 4.31
C ASP A 83 -16.78 1.22 2.81
N THR A 84 -16.87 2.40 2.18
CA THR A 84 -16.47 2.58 0.80
C THR A 84 -14.97 2.35 0.64
N CYS A 85 -14.60 1.53 -0.35
CA CYS A 85 -13.22 1.14 -0.62
C CYS A 85 -12.86 1.38 -2.09
N LEU A 86 -11.58 1.25 -2.41
CA LEU A 86 -11.07 1.29 -3.79
C LEU A 86 -10.38 -0.03 -4.11
N ARG A 87 -10.71 -0.64 -5.26
CA ARG A 87 -9.98 -1.80 -5.80
C ARG A 87 -8.58 -1.43 -6.29
N SER A 88 -8.37 -0.16 -6.68
CA SER A 88 -7.04 0.31 -7.03
C SER A 88 -6.20 0.41 -5.77
N ILE A 89 -5.06 -0.28 -5.77
CA ILE A 89 -4.09 -0.14 -4.69
C ILE A 89 -3.37 1.18 -4.92
N GLU A 90 -4.00 2.25 -4.45
CA GLU A 90 -3.47 3.61 -4.48
C GLU A 90 -2.77 3.93 -3.16
N ALA A 91 -1.64 4.62 -3.30
CA ALA A 91 -0.77 4.92 -2.18
C ALA A 91 -1.43 5.76 -1.10
N GLY A 92 -1.49 5.20 0.11
CA GLY A 92 -2.05 5.88 1.28
C GLY A 92 -3.55 6.06 1.22
N LYS A 93 -4.24 5.18 0.48
CA LYS A 93 -5.67 4.95 0.66
C LYS A 93 -5.87 3.92 1.74
N ASP A 94 -6.98 4.08 2.45
CA ASP A 94 -7.40 3.14 3.48
C ASP A 94 -7.79 1.80 2.82
N LEU A 95 -7.54 0.69 3.51
CA LEU A 95 -7.68 -0.67 2.97
C LEU A 95 -8.67 -1.46 3.82
N CYS A 96 -9.45 -2.36 3.22
CA CYS A 96 -10.29 -3.29 3.98
C CYS A 96 -9.47 -4.08 5.02
N ALA A 97 -10.07 -4.39 6.17
CA ALA A 97 -9.50 -5.28 7.18
C ALA A 97 -9.12 -6.65 6.58
N ASP A 98 -8.27 -7.43 7.27
CA ASP A 98 -7.67 -8.66 6.71
C ASP A 98 -8.68 -9.76 6.32
N ASP A 99 -9.89 -9.72 6.87
CA ASP A 99 -10.99 -10.64 6.63
C ASP A 99 -12.05 -10.09 5.65
N LEU A 100 -11.80 -8.92 5.04
CA LEU A 100 -12.74 -8.21 4.18
C LEU A 100 -12.16 -7.96 2.80
N GLU A 101 -13.02 -8.06 1.78
CA GLU A 101 -12.68 -7.75 0.40
C GLU A 101 -13.43 -6.53 -0.13
N CYS A 102 -12.76 -5.78 -1.00
CA CYS A 102 -13.34 -4.62 -1.67
C CYS A 102 -14.16 -5.05 -2.90
N VAL A 103 -15.46 -5.24 -2.70
CA VAL A 103 -16.37 -5.80 -3.70
C VAL A 103 -17.41 -4.79 -4.15
N SER A 104 -17.93 -5.00 -5.36
CA SER A 104 -19.07 -4.26 -5.90
C SER A 104 -20.36 -4.93 -5.44
N ASP A 105 -21.43 -4.15 -5.33
CA ASP A 105 -22.77 -4.74 -5.23
C ASP A 105 -23.10 -5.43 -6.56
N ASP A 106 -23.42 -6.72 -6.49
CA ASP A 106 -23.74 -7.55 -7.66
C ASP A 106 -25.08 -7.14 -8.33
N TYR A 107 -25.95 -6.42 -7.60
CA TYR A 107 -27.25 -5.98 -8.10
C TYR A 107 -27.20 -4.58 -8.73
N ASP A 108 -26.24 -3.73 -8.34
CA ASP A 108 -26.06 -2.39 -8.92
C ASP A 108 -24.58 -1.99 -9.02
N SER A 109 -24.02 -2.17 -10.22
CA SER A 109 -22.64 -1.81 -10.54
C SER A 109 -22.33 -0.30 -10.51
N HIS A 110 -23.34 0.56 -10.36
CA HIS A 110 -23.13 2.00 -10.19
C HIS A 110 -22.86 2.40 -8.74
N LEU A 111 -23.15 1.51 -7.78
CA LEU A 111 -22.84 1.76 -6.37
C LEU A 111 -21.33 1.71 -6.13
N PRO A 112 -20.83 2.52 -5.18
CA PRO A 112 -19.42 2.45 -4.80
C PRO A 112 -19.07 1.07 -4.25
N LEU A 113 -17.83 0.66 -4.47
CA LEU A 113 -17.27 -0.55 -3.88
C LEU A 113 -17.27 -0.43 -2.35
N THR A 114 -17.56 -1.51 -1.65
CA THR A 114 -17.55 -1.55 -0.19
C THR A 114 -16.77 -2.75 0.32
N CYS A 115 -16.23 -2.64 1.54
CA CYS A 115 -15.60 -3.78 2.21
C CYS A 115 -16.69 -4.75 2.68
N GLN A 116 -16.60 -6.03 2.29
CA GLN A 116 -17.55 -7.08 2.66
C GLN A 116 -16.83 -8.36 3.06
N SER A 117 -17.48 -9.17 3.89
CA SER A 117 -17.00 -10.51 4.22
C SER A 117 -17.21 -11.45 3.03
N LEU A 118 -16.22 -12.29 2.76
CA LEU A 118 -16.31 -13.37 1.77
C LEU A 118 -17.25 -14.51 2.21
#